data_AF-A0A6P0LK69-F1
#
_entry.id   AF-A0A6P0LK69-F1
#
_cell.length_a   1.000
_cell.length_b   1.000
_cell.length_c   1.000
_cell.angle_alpha   90.00
_cell.angle_beta   90.00
_cell.angle_gamma   90.00
#
_symmetry.space_group_name_H-M   'P 1'
#
loop_
_entity.id
_entity.type
_entity.pdbx_description
1 polymer ?
#
loop_
_entity_poly.entity_id
_entity_poly.type
_entity_poly.pdbx_seq_one_letter_code
_entity_poly.pdbx_strand_id
1 'polypeptide(L)'
;MHRWQTLTDEQLVTFPNICPDFVVELRSSSDTLKSLQDKMVEYMENGAKLGWLINPQQRQVEVYRPGLTAEILDNPVELSGEEVLPGFLLDLHRVWD
;
A
#
# COMPACT_ATOMS: atom_id res chain seq x y z
N MET A 1 6.48 5.09 -12.46
CA MET A 1 7.20 6.32 -12.90
C MET A 1 6.72 6.94 -14.22
N HIS A 2 6.39 6.17 -15.27
CA HIS A 2 6.08 6.75 -16.60
C HIS A 2 4.80 7.61 -16.64
N ARG A 3 3.75 7.27 -15.86
CA ARG A 3 2.46 7.98 -15.82
C ARG A 3 2.54 9.40 -15.24
N TRP A 4 3.54 9.67 -14.40
CA TRP A 4 3.71 10.98 -13.75
C TRP A 4 4.37 11.98 -14.70
N GLN A 5 5.30 11.49 -15.53
CA GLN A 5 6.01 12.29 -16.54
C GLN A 5 5.13 12.70 -17.72
N THR A 6 3.93 12.13 -17.85
CA THR A 6 2.96 12.46 -18.90
C THR A 6 1.94 13.52 -18.47
N LEU A 7 2.01 14.01 -17.22
CA LEU A 7 1.08 15.03 -16.71
C LEU A 7 1.48 16.43 -17.18
N THR A 8 0.48 17.28 -17.43
CA THR A 8 0.70 18.71 -17.70
C THR A 8 0.99 19.48 -16.40
N ASP A 9 1.58 20.67 -16.50
CA ASP A 9 1.83 21.55 -15.35
C ASP A 9 0.55 21.84 -14.55
N GLU A 10 -0.60 21.97 -15.22
CA GLU A 10 -1.91 22.18 -14.59
C GLU A 10 -2.40 20.95 -13.81
N GLN A 11 -2.09 19.74 -14.28
CA GLN A 11 -2.41 18.50 -13.57
C GLN A 11 -1.47 18.24 -12.37
N LEU A 12 -0.24 18.74 -12.43
CA LEU A 12 0.75 18.59 -11.36
C LEU A 12 0.47 19.50 -10.15
N VAL A 13 -0.22 20.63 -10.36
CA VAL A 13 -0.60 21.56 -9.27
C VAL A 13 -1.95 21.22 -8.61
N THR A 14 -2.61 20.14 -9.04
CA THR A 14 -3.87 19.63 -8.48
C THR A 14 -3.67 18.19 -7.99
N PHE A 15 -4.74 17.51 -7.53
CA PHE A 15 -4.67 16.06 -7.26
C PHE A 15 -4.65 15.31 -8.59
N PRO A 16 -3.50 14.75 -9.02
CA PRO A 16 -3.42 14.14 -10.33
C PRO A 16 -4.23 12.84 -10.32
N ASN A 17 -5.05 12.64 -11.36
CA ASN A 17 -5.89 11.45 -11.51
C ASN A 17 -5.06 10.23 -11.94
N ILE A 18 -4.13 9.80 -11.09
CA ILE A 18 -3.25 8.66 -11.32
C ILE A 18 -3.27 7.74 -10.11
N CYS A 19 -3.29 6.44 -10.37
CA CYS A 19 -3.09 5.43 -9.34
C CYS A 19 -1.57 5.22 -9.11
N PRO A 20 -1.07 5.31 -7.87
CA PRO A 20 0.31 4.96 -7.54
C PRO A 20 0.65 3.51 -7.88
N ASP A 21 1.92 3.24 -8.22
CA ASP A 21 2.39 1.85 -8.41
C ASP A 21 2.43 1.07 -7.06
N PHE A 22 2.63 1.77 -5.94
CA PHE A 22 2.69 1.21 -4.58
C PHE A 22 1.89 2.07 -3.60
N VAL A 23 1.11 1.42 -2.73
CA VAL A 23 0.29 2.08 -1.68
C VAL A 23 0.51 1.46 -0.31
N VAL A 24 0.40 2.26 0.74
CA VAL A 24 0.46 1.79 2.13
C VAL A 24 -0.68 2.43 2.92
N GLU A 25 -1.43 1.62 3.64
CA GLU A 25 -2.43 2.03 4.61
C GLU A 25 -1.98 1.56 6.00
N LEU A 26 -1.93 2.47 6.96
CA LEU A 26 -1.60 2.17 8.35
C LEU A 26 -2.85 2.34 9.20
N ARG A 27 -3.36 1.25 9.77
CA ARG A 27 -4.60 1.27 10.54
C ARG A 27 -4.46 2.07 11.83
N SER A 28 -5.24 3.13 11.97
CA SER A 28 -5.38 3.89 13.23
C SER A 28 -6.42 3.25 14.16
N SER A 29 -6.48 3.73 15.40
CA SER A 29 -7.47 3.27 16.40
C SER A 29 -8.92 3.59 16.01
N SER A 30 -9.15 4.62 15.19
CA SER A 30 -10.48 5.00 14.72
C SER A 30 -10.93 4.28 13.45
N ASP A 31 -10.01 3.60 12.76
CA ASP A 31 -10.32 2.92 11.52
C ASP A 31 -10.95 1.54 11.76
N THR A 32 -11.95 1.22 10.95
CA THR A 32 -12.41 -0.16 10.82
C THR A 32 -11.48 -0.92 9.87
N LEU A 33 -11.17 -2.18 10.19
CA LEU A 33 -10.35 -3.00 9.31
C LEU A 33 -10.99 -3.13 7.92
N LYS A 34 -12.31 -3.38 7.90
CA LYS A 34 -13.06 -3.57 6.65
C LYS A 34 -12.98 -2.36 5.71
N SER A 35 -13.13 -1.13 6.23
CA SER A 35 -13.02 0.06 5.39
C SER A 35 -11.64 0.22 4.76
N LEU A 36 -10.58 -0.20 5.44
CA LEU A 36 -9.24 -0.18 4.87
C LEU A 36 -9.05 -1.28 3.83
N GLN A 37 -9.52 -2.49 4.10
CA GLN A 37 -9.51 -3.58 3.11
C GLN A 37 -10.26 -3.20 1.82
N ASP A 38 -11.41 -2.51 1.94
CA ASP A 38 -12.18 -2.03 0.78
C ASP A 38 -11.39 -1.00 -0.04
N LYS A 39 -10.66 -0.09 0.62
CA LYS A 39 -9.72 0.82 -0.06
C LYS A 39 -8.59 0.08 -0.76
N MET A 40 -8.03 -0.96 -0.13
CA MET A 40 -6.95 -1.75 -0.74
C MET A 40 -7.43 -2.43 -2.02
N VAL A 41 -8.66 -2.96 -2.03
CA VAL A 41 -9.30 -3.49 -3.24
C VAL A 41 -9.45 -2.39 -4.30
N GLU A 42 -9.97 -1.21 -3.93
CA GLU A 42 -10.09 -0.06 -4.84
C GLU A 42 -8.74 0.34 -5.47
N TYR A 43 -7.65 0.35 -4.68
CA TYR A 43 -6.31 0.61 -5.21
C TYR A 43 -5.86 -0.45 -6.21
N MET A 44 -6.08 -1.73 -5.93
CA MET A 44 -5.73 -2.81 -6.85
C MET A 44 -6.55 -2.72 -8.14
N GLU A 45 -7.84 -2.42 -8.06
CA GLU A 45 -8.72 -2.25 -9.22
C GLU A 45 -8.32 -1.04 -10.08
N ASN A 46 -7.79 0.02 -9.47
CA ASN A 46 -7.28 1.21 -10.16
C ASN A 46 -5.83 1.07 -10.67
N GLY A 47 -5.21 -0.09 -10.46
CA GLY A 47 -3.94 -0.45 -11.10
C GLY A 47 -2.67 -0.21 -10.25
N ALA A 48 -2.81 -0.14 -8.92
CA ALA A 48 -1.68 -0.33 -8.01
C ALA A 48 -1.12 -1.75 -8.15
N LYS A 49 0.19 -1.90 -7.97
CA LYS A 49 0.91 -3.17 -8.18
C LYS A 49 1.31 -3.86 -6.90
N LEU A 50 1.45 -3.10 -5.82
CA LEU A 50 1.72 -3.59 -4.48
C LEU A 50 0.97 -2.71 -3.49
N GLY A 51 0.34 -3.33 -2.49
CA GLY A 51 -0.31 -2.64 -1.41
C GLY A 51 0.00 -3.27 -0.07
N TRP A 52 0.31 -2.47 0.95
CA TRP A 52 0.42 -2.95 2.33
C TRP A 52 -0.66 -2.33 3.18
N LEU A 53 -1.46 -3.17 3.85
CA LEU A 53 -2.31 -2.76 4.95
C LEU A 53 -1.66 -3.22 6.25
N ILE A 54 -1.08 -2.27 6.99
CA ILE A 54 -0.40 -2.53 8.25
C ILE A 54 -1.39 -2.33 9.38
N ASN A 55 -1.56 -3.35 10.22
CA ASN A 55 -2.47 -3.36 11.35
C ASN A 55 -1.71 -3.54 12.66
N PRO A 56 -1.25 -2.44 13.31
CA PRO A 56 -0.47 -2.51 14.55
C PRO A 56 -1.22 -3.15 15.73
N GLN A 57 -2.55 -3.04 15.75
CA GLN A 57 -3.40 -3.58 16.82
C GLN A 57 -3.33 -5.11 16.89
N GLN A 58 -3.15 -5.76 15.73
CA GLN A 58 -2.99 -7.21 15.62
C GLN A 58 -1.56 -7.62 15.23
N ARG A 59 -0.66 -6.65 15.05
CA ARG A 59 0.69 -6.82 14.50
C ARG A 59 0.67 -7.67 13.23
N GLN A 60 -0.22 -7.33 12.32
CA GLN A 60 -0.44 -8.08 11.09
C GLN A 60 -0.25 -7.16 9.90
N VAL A 61 0.23 -7.70 8.80
CA VAL A 61 0.27 -7.01 7.51
C VAL A 61 -0.49 -7.83 6.50
N GLU A 62 -1.38 -7.19 5.75
CA GLU A 62 -1.97 -7.76 4.55
C GLU A 62 -1.24 -7.19 3.32
N VAL A 63 -0.74 -8.09 2.46
CA VAL A 63 -0.03 -7.74 1.23
C VAL A 63 -0.95 -8.01 0.04
N TYR A 64 -1.25 -6.94 -0.70
CA TYR A 64 -2.12 -6.94 -1.87
C TYR A 64 -1.31 -6.90 -3.15
N ARG A 65 -1.67 -7.76 -4.11
CA ARG A 65 -1.09 -7.84 -5.45
C ARG A 65 -2.21 -8.03 -6.48
N PRO A 66 -2.07 -7.51 -7.71
CA PRO A 66 -3.12 -7.62 -8.73
C PRO A 66 -3.55 -9.07 -9.00
N GLY A 67 -4.85 -9.31 -8.95
CA GLY A 67 -5.45 -10.61 -9.27
C GLY A 67 -5.21 -11.73 -8.26
N LEU A 68 -4.58 -11.43 -7.11
CA LEU A 68 -4.32 -12.39 -6.04
C LEU A 68 -5.14 -12.05 -4.80
N THR A 69 -5.46 -13.08 -4.02
CA THR A 69 -5.97 -12.89 -2.66
C THR A 69 -4.90 -12.26 -1.78
N ALA A 70 -5.31 -11.38 -0.87
CA ALA A 70 -4.38 -10.76 0.07
C ALA A 70 -3.61 -11.82 0.87
N GLU A 71 -2.29 -11.68 0.90
CA GLU A 71 -1.42 -12.50 1.73
C GLU A 71 -1.38 -11.91 3.13
N ILE A 72 -1.56 -12.74 4.15
CA ILE A 72 -1.55 -12.33 5.55
C ILE A 72 -0.21 -12.73 6.16
N LEU A 73 0.51 -11.75 6.69
CA LEU A 73 1.74 -11.94 7.45
C LEU A 73 1.48 -11.61 8.92
N ASP A 74 1.69 -12.60 9.79
CA ASP A 74 1.54 -12.45 11.23
C ASP A 74 2.88 -12.03 11.87
N ASN A 75 2.87 -10.88 12.53
CA ASN A 75 4.00 -10.26 13.21
C ASN A 75 5.33 -10.30 12.40
N PRO A 76 5.33 -9.83 11.12
CA PRO A 76 6.54 -9.77 10.33
C PRO A 76 7.54 -8.77 10.92
N VAL A 77 8.83 -9.10 10.78
CA VAL A 77 9.96 -8.23 11.18
C VAL A 77 10.22 -7.18 10.09
N GLU A 78 10.10 -7.58 8.83
CA GLU A 78 10.37 -6.72 7.67
C GLU A 78 9.39 -6.97 6.53
N LEU A 79 9.25 -5.98 5.62
CA LEU A 79 8.52 -6.09 4.37
C LEU A 79 9.39 -5.68 3.19
N SER A 80 9.41 -6.51 2.15
CA SER A 80 10.09 -6.20 0.88
C SER A 80 9.17 -5.44 -0.06
N GLY A 81 9.70 -4.39 -0.69
CA GLY A 81 9.05 -3.68 -1.79
C GLY A 81 8.94 -4.47 -3.10
N GLU A 82 9.44 -5.70 -3.12
CA GLU A 82 9.38 -6.64 -4.26
C GLU A 82 9.90 -6.00 -5.56
N GLU A 83 9.35 -6.40 -6.70
CA GLU A 83 9.71 -5.85 -8.02
C GLU A 83 9.23 -4.39 -8.20
N VAL A 84 8.27 -3.94 -7.36
CA VAL A 84 7.71 -2.58 -7.46
C VAL A 84 8.67 -1.53 -6.90
N LEU A 85 9.35 -1.86 -5.79
CA LEU A 85 10.42 -1.07 -5.18
C LEU A 85 11.65 -1.96 -4.93
N PRO A 86 12.45 -2.27 -5.97
CA PRO A 86 13.55 -3.21 -5.85
C PRO A 86 14.57 -2.80 -4.79
N GLY A 87 14.89 -3.73 -3.89
CA GLY A 87 15.85 -3.52 -2.80
C GLY A 87 15.32 -2.71 -1.62
N PHE A 88 14.07 -2.24 -1.65
CA PHE A 88 13.45 -1.60 -0.49
C PHE A 88 13.04 -2.65 0.54
N LEU A 89 13.40 -2.41 1.79
CA LEU A 89 12.97 -3.17 2.96
C LEU A 89 12.48 -2.20 4.02
N LEU A 90 11.27 -2.42 4.53
CA LEU A 90 10.73 -1.70 5.68
C LEU A 90 10.89 -2.56 6.93
N ASP A 91 11.69 -2.07 7.89
CA ASP A 91 11.75 -2.61 9.25
C ASP A 91 10.50 -2.21 10.03
N LEU A 92 9.72 -3.20 10.48
CA LEU A 92 8.44 -2.99 11.17
C LEU A 92 8.58 -2.90 12.69
N HIS A 93 9.76 -3.13 13.28
CA HIS A 93 9.94 -2.95 14.72
C HIS A 93 9.47 -1.57 15.18
N ARG A 94 9.78 -0.52 14.39
CA ARG A 94 9.39 0.87 14.67
C ARG A 94 7.89 1.15 14.53
N VAL A 95 7.13 0.24 13.93
CA VAL A 95 5.67 0.36 13.73
C VAL A 95 4.91 -0.38 14.82
N TRP A 96 5.54 -1.38 15.44
CA TRP A 96 4.96 -2.19 16.52
C TRP A 96 5.10 -1.60 17.92
N ASP A 97 6.06 -0.68 18.08
CA ASP A 97 6.42 0.00 19.34
C ASP A 97 5.61 1.29 19.58
#